data_AF-A0A2Z4JVU5-F1
#
_entry.id   AF-A0A2Z4JVU5-F1
#
_cell.length_a   1.000
_cell.length_b   1.000
_cell.length_c   1.000
_cell.angle_alpha   90.00
_cell.angle_beta   90.00
_cell.angle_gamma   90.00
#
_symmetry.space_group_name_H-M   'P 1'
#
loop_
_entity.id
_entity.type
_entity.pdbx_description
1 polymer ?
#
loop_
_entity_poly.entity_id
_entity_poly.type
_entity_poly.pdbx_seq_one_letter_code
_entity_poly.pdbx_strand_id
1 'polypeptide(L)'
;MAETPSILSMLAACLYAVVISACVLSYIEARKARQNPLHGRIWIAIAVIFALLILSRLLLLEDAIRADLRELLKASQIFAARREMQGPFIAAALVICLLVAFGGAYLTMRKIVGRRDRAVAIAATSCAVMLVIVAMRIISLHAMDALLYGPLKLNWVGDLGASAAIIAAATFYVLLLRGRLMPKAR
;
A
#
# COMPACT_ATOMS: atom_id res chain seq x y z
N MET A 1 13.82 -16.39 21.36
CA MET A 1 12.88 -15.69 22.25
C MET A 1 11.96 -14.91 21.35
N ALA A 2 10.63 -15.13 21.41
CA ALA A 2 9.70 -14.45 20.52
C ALA A 2 9.75 -12.95 20.82
N GLU A 3 10.30 -12.16 19.90
CA GLU A 3 10.31 -10.71 20.02
C GLU A 3 8.86 -10.24 20.02
N THR A 4 8.41 -9.68 21.15
CA THR A 4 7.08 -9.09 21.26
C THR A 4 6.93 -8.03 20.17
N PRO A 5 5.85 -8.03 19.38
CA PRO A 5 5.65 -7.03 18.34
C PRO A 5 5.75 -5.64 18.96
N SER A 6 6.64 -4.79 18.43
CA SER A 6 6.84 -3.44 18.97
C SER A 6 5.51 -2.68 18.99
N ILE A 7 5.34 -1.76 19.94
CA ILE A 7 4.13 -0.91 20.06
C ILE A 7 3.80 -0.22 18.72
N LEU A 8 4.83 0.14 17.97
CA LEU A 8 4.75 0.70 16.62
C LEU A 8 4.17 -0.27 15.59
N SER A 9 4.47 -1.56 15.74
CA SER A 9 3.90 -2.63 14.92
C SER A 9 2.39 -2.75 15.13
N MET A 10 1.96 -2.77 16.39
CA MET A 10 0.54 -2.84 16.77
C MET A 10 -0.23 -1.60 16.29
N LEU A 11 0.32 -0.40 16.46
CA LEU A 11 -0.32 0.84 16.01
C LEU A 11 -0.56 0.86 14.50
N ALA A 12 0.40 0.41 13.70
CA ALA A 12 0.22 0.31 12.26
C ALA A 12 -0.82 -0.76 11.88
N ALA A 13 -0.85 -1.90 12.58
CA ALA A 13 -1.87 -2.92 12.36
C ALA A 13 -3.29 -2.40 12.66
N CYS A 14 -3.45 -1.62 13.74
CA CYS A 14 -4.71 -0.93 14.03
C CYS A 14 -5.09 0.05 12.92
N LEU A 15 -4.15 0.86 12.42
CA LEU A 15 -4.41 1.78 11.32
C LEU A 15 -4.83 1.04 10.04
N TYR A 16 -4.17 -0.07 9.72
CA TYR A 16 -4.51 -0.90 8.58
C TYR A 16 -5.91 -1.54 8.75
N ALA A 17 -6.29 -1.93 9.96
CA ALA A 17 -7.64 -2.41 10.24
C ALA A 17 -8.71 -1.33 10.01
N VAL A 18 -8.40 -0.06 10.30
CA VAL A 18 -9.26 1.07 9.96
C VAL A 18 -9.37 1.25 8.45
N VAL A 19 -8.26 1.15 7.71
CA VAL A 19 -8.26 1.19 6.23
C VAL A 19 -9.15 0.08 5.66
N ILE A 20 -8.98 -1.15 6.12
CA ILE A 20 -9.81 -2.31 5.70
C ILE A 20 -11.28 -2.02 5.93
N SER A 21 -11.63 -1.55 7.12
CA SER A 21 -13.02 -1.22 7.49
C SER A 21 -13.61 -0.15 6.58
N ALA A 22 -12.86 0.92 6.29
CA ALA A 22 -13.28 1.99 5.40
C ALA A 22 -13.48 1.50 3.95
N CYS A 23 -12.59 0.64 3.45
CA CYS A 23 -12.70 0.05 2.12
C CYS A 23 -13.89 -0.92 2.01
N VAL A 24 -14.12 -1.76 3.02
CA VAL A 24 -15.29 -2.67 3.07
C VAL A 24 -16.59 -1.88 3.11
N LEU A 25 -16.68 -0.82 3.90
CA LEU A 25 -17.84 0.07 3.90
C LEU A 25 -18.07 0.70 2.51
N SER A 26 -17.00 1.17 1.86
CA SER A 26 -17.06 1.72 0.50
C SER A 26 -17.52 0.69 -0.54
N TYR A 27 -17.11 -0.58 -0.39
CA TYR A 27 -17.58 -1.69 -1.20
C TYR A 27 -19.08 -1.94 -1.03
N ILE A 28 -19.55 -2.02 0.23
CA ILE A 28 -20.96 -2.24 0.56
C ILE A 28 -21.82 -1.11 -0.02
N GLU A 29 -21.41 0.15 0.16
CA GLU A 29 -22.13 1.31 -0.37
C GLU A 29 -22.11 1.35 -1.91
N ALA A 30 -20.99 0.98 -2.55
CA ALA A 30 -20.92 0.87 -4.01
C ALA A 30 -21.91 -0.18 -4.55
N ARG A 31 -22.05 -1.32 -3.85
CA ARG A 31 -23.01 -2.38 -4.21
C ARG A 31 -24.45 -1.94 -4.02
N LYS A 32 -24.77 -1.28 -2.89
CA LYS A 32 -26.11 -0.74 -2.61
C LYS A 32 -26.53 0.29 -3.64
N ALA A 33 -25.63 1.21 -4.00
CA ALA A 33 -25.87 2.26 -4.98
C ALA A 33 -25.75 1.81 -6.46
N ARG A 34 -25.68 0.49 -6.71
CA ARG A 34 -25.53 -0.15 -8.04
C ARG A 34 -24.48 0.53 -8.93
N GLN A 35 -23.36 0.94 -8.33
CA GLN A 35 -22.26 1.56 -9.07
C GLN A 35 -21.54 0.52 -9.94
N ASN A 36 -20.66 1.01 -10.82
CA ASN A 36 -19.82 0.16 -11.65
C ASN A 36 -19.13 -0.93 -10.79
N PRO A 37 -19.22 -2.22 -11.16
CA PRO A 37 -18.61 -3.31 -10.40
C PRO A 37 -17.10 -3.15 -10.20
N LEU A 38 -16.41 -2.43 -11.09
CA LEU A 38 -14.98 -2.13 -10.95
C LEU A 38 -14.67 -1.35 -9.67
N HIS A 39 -15.51 -0.39 -9.25
CA HIS A 39 -15.28 0.36 -8.02
C HIS A 39 -15.28 -0.59 -6.82
N GLY A 40 -16.26 -1.50 -6.78
CA GLY A 40 -16.32 -2.51 -5.73
C GLY A 40 -15.09 -3.42 -5.72
N ARG A 41 -14.65 -3.88 -6.90
CA ARG A 41 -13.45 -4.72 -7.05
C ARG A 41 -12.18 -4.01 -6.55
N ILE A 42 -12.03 -2.72 -6.82
CA ILE A 42 -10.88 -1.94 -6.35
C ILE A 42 -10.90 -1.81 -4.83
N TRP A 43 -12.06 -1.46 -4.24
CA TRP A 43 -12.17 -1.35 -2.78
C TRP A 43 -11.87 -2.66 -2.05
N ILE A 44 -12.39 -3.78 -2.54
CA ILE A 44 -12.11 -5.08 -1.92
C ILE A 44 -10.65 -5.50 -2.15
N ALA A 45 -10.07 -5.20 -3.31
CA ALA A 45 -8.65 -5.49 -3.57
C ALA A 45 -7.73 -4.73 -2.60
N ILE A 46 -8.00 -3.44 -2.35
CA ILE A 46 -7.25 -2.64 -1.36
C ILE A 46 -7.42 -3.25 0.04
N ALA A 47 -8.64 -3.65 0.43
CA ALA A 47 -8.89 -4.28 1.73
C ALA A 47 -8.10 -5.60 1.89
N VAL A 48 -8.07 -6.44 0.84
CA VAL A 48 -7.30 -7.69 0.85
C VAL A 48 -5.80 -7.41 0.96
N ILE A 49 -5.27 -6.43 0.21
CA ILE A 49 -3.86 -6.04 0.31
C ILE A 49 -3.51 -5.61 1.74
N PHE A 50 -4.32 -4.75 2.36
CA PHE A 50 -4.06 -4.32 3.75
C PHE A 50 -4.21 -5.46 4.76
N ALA A 51 -5.12 -6.41 4.54
CA ALA A 51 -5.20 -7.61 5.37
C ALA A 51 -3.94 -8.46 5.27
N LEU A 52 -3.39 -8.64 4.05
CA LEU A 52 -2.11 -9.32 3.85
C LEU A 52 -0.95 -8.57 4.50
N LEU A 53 -0.95 -7.24 4.48
CA LEU A 53 0.06 -6.41 5.17
C LEU A 53 -0.02 -6.53 6.70
N ILE A 54 -1.22 -6.69 7.28
CA ILE A 54 -1.37 -6.99 8.71
C ILE A 54 -0.80 -8.38 9.01
N LEU A 55 -1.17 -9.40 8.21
CA LEU A 55 -0.70 -10.76 8.39
C LEU A 55 0.83 -10.85 8.28
N SER A 56 1.42 -10.20 7.27
CA SER A 56 2.89 -10.19 7.10
C SER A 56 3.60 -9.57 8.30
N ARG A 57 2.98 -8.55 8.92
CA ARG A 57 3.51 -7.88 10.10
C ARG A 57 3.33 -8.70 11.38
N LEU A 58 2.20 -9.39 11.56
CA LEU A 58 1.96 -10.26 12.72
C LEU A 58 2.84 -11.51 12.70
N LEU A 59 3.12 -12.06 11.52
CA LEU A 59 3.97 -13.23 11.33
C LEU A 59 5.47 -12.89 11.29
N LEU A 60 5.84 -11.61 11.46
CA LEU A 60 7.21 -11.11 11.29
C LEU A 60 7.84 -11.60 9.97
N LEU A 61 7.00 -11.72 8.93
CA LEU A 61 7.41 -12.28 7.63
C LEU A 61 8.52 -11.44 7.01
N GLU A 62 8.49 -10.12 7.21
CA GLU A 62 9.53 -9.21 6.76
C GLU A 62 10.89 -9.54 7.38
N ASP A 63 10.93 -9.86 8.67
CA ASP A 63 12.17 -10.18 9.38
C ASP A 63 12.68 -11.58 9.02
N ALA A 64 11.77 -12.56 8.86
CA ALA A 64 12.10 -13.90 8.39
C ALA A 64 12.69 -13.87 6.96
N ILE A 65 12.01 -13.19 6.02
CA ILE A 65 12.48 -13.02 4.65
C ILE A 65 13.83 -12.30 4.62
N ARG A 66 14.01 -11.26 5.44
CA ARG A 66 15.28 -10.53 5.55
C ARG A 66 16.40 -11.39 6.11
N ALA A 67 16.11 -12.26 7.08
CA ALA A 67 17.07 -13.19 7.65
C ALA A 67 17.50 -14.24 6.63
N ASP A 68 16.55 -14.87 5.94
CA ASP A 68 16.81 -15.86 4.88
C ASP A 68 17.60 -15.23 3.73
N LEU A 69 17.23 -14.03 3.29
CA LEU A 69 17.99 -13.28 2.29
C LEU A 69 19.43 -13.05 2.75
N ARG A 70 19.64 -12.63 4.01
CA ARG A 70 20.98 -12.41 4.57
C ARG A 70 21.79 -13.69 4.69
N GLU A 71 21.17 -14.81 5.00
CA GLU A 71 21.84 -16.11 5.12
C GLU A 71 22.23 -16.68 3.76
N LEU A 72 21.31 -16.65 2.80
CA LEU A 72 21.55 -17.03 1.40
C LEU A 72 22.63 -16.13 0.76
N LEU A 73 22.63 -14.86 1.15
CA LEU A 73 23.70 -13.91 0.86
C LEU A 73 25.02 -14.28 1.55
N LYS A 74 25.07 -14.77 2.79
CA LYS A 74 26.35 -15.15 3.43
C LYS A 74 26.92 -16.44 2.86
N ALA A 75 26.07 -17.41 2.52
CA ALA A 75 26.47 -18.72 2.00
C ALA A 75 27.09 -18.66 0.60
N SER A 76 26.67 -17.70 -0.21
CA SER A 76 27.30 -17.44 -1.50
C SER A 76 28.53 -16.54 -1.30
N GLN A 77 29.75 -17.07 -1.48
CA GLN A 77 31.04 -16.33 -1.51
C GLN A 77 31.10 -15.18 -2.56
N ILE A 78 29.97 -14.79 -3.13
CA ILE A 78 29.73 -13.77 -4.15
C ILE A 78 29.71 -12.38 -3.50
N PHE A 79 30.69 -12.01 -2.68
CA PHE A 79 30.77 -10.65 -2.13
C PHE A 79 31.26 -9.62 -3.16
N ALA A 80 32.01 -10.04 -4.18
CA ALA A 80 32.61 -9.15 -5.18
C ALA A 80 31.65 -8.73 -6.32
N ALA A 81 30.75 -9.61 -6.79
CA ALA A 81 29.82 -9.30 -7.89
C ALA A 81 28.45 -8.73 -7.40
N ARG A 82 28.34 -8.47 -6.11
CA ARG A 82 27.06 -8.36 -5.38
C ARG A 82 26.28 -7.08 -5.64
N ARG A 83 26.95 -5.97 -5.98
CA ARG A 83 26.30 -4.68 -6.25
C ARG A 83 25.61 -4.62 -7.61
N GLU A 84 26.08 -5.38 -8.59
CA GLU A 84 25.63 -5.21 -9.98
C GLU A 84 24.39 -6.01 -10.34
N MET A 85 24.13 -7.20 -9.76
CA MET A 85 23.02 -8.04 -10.23
C MET A 85 21.75 -8.03 -9.38
N GLN A 86 21.82 -7.87 -8.05
CA GLN A 86 20.62 -7.89 -7.21
C GLN A 86 19.79 -6.60 -7.31
N GLY A 87 20.47 -5.46 -7.45
CA GLY A 87 19.83 -4.16 -7.66
C GLY A 87 18.87 -4.20 -8.87
N PRO A 88 19.34 -4.63 -10.06
CA PRO A 88 18.52 -4.65 -11.27
C PRO A 88 17.30 -5.56 -11.21
N PHE A 89 17.41 -6.80 -10.71
CA PHE A 89 16.28 -7.74 -10.69
C PHE A 89 15.16 -7.27 -9.77
N ILE A 90 15.54 -6.78 -8.60
CA ILE A 90 14.61 -6.27 -7.62
C ILE A 90 14.01 -4.93 -8.09
N ALA A 91 14.83 -4.04 -8.63
CA ALA A 91 14.36 -2.81 -9.25
C ALA A 91 13.41 -3.11 -10.42
N ALA A 92 13.69 -4.12 -11.23
CA ALA A 92 12.82 -4.54 -12.34
C ALA A 92 11.48 -5.06 -11.82
N ALA A 93 11.45 -5.90 -10.77
CA ALA A 93 10.21 -6.37 -10.17
C ALA A 93 9.38 -5.21 -9.56
N LEU A 94 10.04 -4.27 -8.87
CA LEU A 94 9.43 -3.05 -8.34
C LEU A 94 8.87 -2.16 -9.46
N VAL A 95 9.65 -1.96 -10.52
CA VAL A 95 9.26 -1.19 -11.71
C VAL A 95 8.09 -1.87 -12.41
N ILE A 96 8.05 -3.19 -12.52
CA ILE A 96 6.92 -3.93 -13.10
C ILE A 96 5.67 -3.75 -12.22
N CYS A 97 5.78 -3.91 -10.90
CA CYS A 97 4.66 -3.67 -9.98
C CYS A 97 4.17 -2.21 -10.06
N LEU A 98 5.09 -1.25 -10.13
CA LEU A 98 4.79 0.16 -10.35
C LEU A 98 4.12 0.40 -11.70
N LEU A 99 4.62 -0.19 -12.79
CA LEU A 99 4.06 -0.02 -14.12
C LEU A 99 2.69 -0.68 -14.25
N VAL A 100 2.45 -1.81 -13.59
CA VAL A 100 1.12 -2.45 -13.54
C VAL A 100 0.16 -1.60 -12.72
N ALA A 101 0.60 -1.13 -11.54
CA ALA A 101 -0.24 -0.32 -10.66
C ALA A 101 -0.52 1.08 -11.24
N PHE A 102 0.51 1.81 -11.67
CA PHE A 102 0.40 3.13 -12.29
C PHE A 102 -0.10 3.08 -13.72
N GLY A 103 0.28 2.09 -14.54
CA GLY A 103 -0.24 1.93 -15.89
C GLY A 103 -1.72 1.53 -15.87
N GLY A 104 -2.10 0.60 -14.98
CA GLY A 104 -3.50 0.29 -14.70
C GLY A 104 -4.26 1.50 -14.19
N ALA A 105 -3.70 2.25 -13.24
CA ALA A 105 -4.30 3.49 -12.74
C ALA A 105 -4.42 4.55 -13.84
N TYR A 106 -3.38 4.78 -14.66
CA TYR A 106 -3.34 5.78 -15.72
C TYR A 106 -4.34 5.50 -16.84
N LEU A 107 -4.42 4.25 -17.29
CA LEU A 107 -5.42 3.80 -18.27
C LEU A 107 -6.84 3.93 -17.73
N THR A 108 -7.02 3.74 -16.42
CA THR A 108 -8.29 3.96 -15.73
C THR A 108 -8.57 5.46 -15.55
N MET A 109 -7.55 6.27 -15.28
CA MET A 109 -7.62 7.73 -15.08
C MET A 109 -8.06 8.46 -16.34
N ARG A 110 -7.64 8.00 -17.52
CA ARG A 110 -8.13 8.55 -18.80
C ARG A 110 -9.63 8.40 -19.01
N LYS A 111 -10.31 7.53 -18.25
CA LYS A 111 -11.76 7.32 -18.28
C LYS A 111 -12.49 7.96 -17.10
N ILE A 112 -11.80 8.71 -16.24
CA ILE A 112 -12.39 9.36 -15.06
C ILE A 112 -13.14 10.61 -15.48
N VAL A 113 -14.47 10.54 -15.43
CA VAL A 113 -15.36 11.68 -15.71
C VAL A 113 -16.04 12.15 -14.42
N GLY A 114 -16.06 11.34 -13.35
CA GLY A 114 -16.78 11.64 -12.11
C GLY A 114 -15.92 11.94 -10.87
N ARG A 115 -16.51 12.68 -9.91
CA ARG A 115 -15.96 12.86 -8.55
C ARG A 115 -15.77 11.52 -7.82
N ARG A 116 -16.60 10.52 -8.14
CA ARG A 116 -16.53 9.15 -7.59
C ARG A 116 -15.27 8.44 -8.07
N ASP A 117 -15.00 8.49 -9.36
CA ASP A 117 -13.87 7.79 -9.95
C ASP A 117 -12.54 8.41 -9.48
N ARG A 118 -12.51 9.74 -9.26
CA ARG A 118 -11.36 10.41 -8.63
C ARG A 118 -11.04 9.84 -7.24
N ALA A 119 -12.07 9.61 -6.41
CA ALA A 119 -11.87 9.04 -5.08
C ALA A 119 -11.27 7.63 -5.15
N VAL A 120 -11.81 6.79 -6.04
CA VAL A 120 -11.29 5.42 -6.26
C VAL A 120 -9.85 5.48 -6.78
N ALA A 121 -9.53 6.40 -7.69
CA ALA A 121 -8.20 6.55 -8.24
C ALA A 121 -7.17 7.05 -7.23
N ILE A 122 -7.55 7.98 -6.35
CA ILE A 122 -6.70 8.43 -5.23
C ILE A 122 -6.43 7.25 -4.29
N ALA A 123 -7.43 6.45 -3.96
CA ALA A 123 -7.25 5.27 -3.11
C ALA A 123 -6.32 4.23 -3.75
N ALA A 124 -6.52 3.94 -5.05
CA ALA A 124 -5.70 2.99 -5.78
C ALA A 124 -4.24 3.44 -5.90
N THR A 125 -4.00 4.71 -6.22
CA THR A 125 -2.64 5.27 -6.30
C THR A 125 -1.97 5.31 -4.94
N SER A 126 -2.69 5.67 -3.87
CA SER A 126 -2.17 5.64 -2.50
C SER A 126 -1.80 4.21 -2.07
N CYS A 127 -2.61 3.22 -2.44
CA CYS A 127 -2.30 1.81 -2.21
C CYS A 127 -1.06 1.35 -2.98
N ALA A 128 -0.89 1.79 -4.23
CA ALA A 128 0.31 1.51 -5.01
C ALA A 128 1.57 2.10 -4.35
N VAL A 129 1.49 3.35 -3.88
CA VAL A 129 2.58 4.00 -3.13
C VAL A 129 2.91 3.21 -1.86
N MET A 130 1.91 2.74 -1.12
CA MET A 130 2.11 1.90 0.06
C MET A 130 2.89 0.62 -0.29
N LEU A 131 2.49 -0.10 -1.33
CA LEU A 131 3.17 -1.33 -1.76
C LEU A 131 4.63 -1.09 -2.14
N VAL A 132 4.92 0.03 -2.80
CA VAL A 132 6.29 0.42 -3.15
C VAL A 132 7.12 0.67 -1.90
N ILE A 133 6.57 1.41 -0.93
CA ILE A 133 7.24 1.68 0.35
C ILE A 133 7.53 0.36 1.08
N VAL A 134 6.56 -0.54 1.16
CA VAL A 134 6.73 -1.86 1.80
C VAL A 134 7.78 -2.69 1.08
N ALA A 135 7.73 -2.77 -0.25
CA ALA A 135 8.73 -3.48 -1.03
C ALA A 135 10.14 -2.93 -0.77
N MET A 136 10.33 -1.61 -0.83
CA MET A 136 11.62 -0.99 -0.50
C MET A 136 12.08 -1.34 0.92
N ARG A 137 11.15 -1.44 1.88
CA ARG A 137 11.43 -1.80 3.28
C ARG A 137 11.90 -3.25 3.43
N ILE A 138 11.39 -4.17 2.61
CA ILE A 138 11.84 -5.57 2.54
C ILE A 138 13.23 -5.65 1.89
N ILE A 139 13.45 -4.89 0.82
CA ILE A 139 14.65 -4.98 -0.03
C ILE A 139 15.89 -4.36 0.60
N SER A 140 15.72 -3.35 1.49
CA SER A 140 16.73 -2.78 2.40
C SER A 140 18.20 -3.11 2.05
N LEU A 141 18.72 -2.41 1.03
CA LEU A 141 20.15 -2.23 0.79
C LEU A 141 20.60 -1.02 1.61
N HIS A 142 21.69 -1.19 2.37
CA HIS A 142 22.27 -0.26 3.36
C HIS A 142 22.19 1.26 3.09
N ALA A 143 22.13 1.72 1.84
CA ALA A 143 22.03 3.13 1.47
C ALA A 143 20.62 3.73 1.68
N MET A 144 19.56 2.94 1.49
CA MET A 144 18.18 3.38 1.71
C MET A 144 17.82 3.36 3.19
N ASP A 145 18.42 2.48 4.01
CA ASP A 145 18.20 2.47 5.45
C ASP A 145 18.59 3.81 6.11
N ALA A 146 19.66 4.47 5.63
CA ALA A 146 20.03 5.80 6.12
C ALA A 146 18.99 6.90 5.77
N LEU A 147 18.28 6.74 4.65
CA LEU A 147 17.23 7.67 4.21
C LEU A 147 15.86 7.34 4.86
N LEU A 148 15.56 6.05 5.01
CA LEU A 148 14.33 5.52 5.59
C LEU A 148 14.30 5.61 7.13
N TYR A 149 15.46 5.46 7.77
CA TYR A 149 15.66 5.57 9.22
C TYR A 149 16.47 6.81 9.63
N GLY A 150 16.70 7.74 8.70
CA GLY A 150 17.27 9.06 8.98
C GLY A 150 16.38 9.91 9.91
N PRO A 151 16.83 11.13 10.30
CA PRO A 151 16.15 11.96 11.29
C PRO A 151 14.70 12.30 10.90
N LEU A 152 14.43 12.42 9.60
CA LEU A 152 13.07 12.33 9.09
C LEU A 152 12.74 10.85 8.86
N LYS A 153 11.95 10.27 9.76
CA LYS A 153 11.34 8.94 9.63
C LYS A 153 10.37 8.90 8.44
N LEU A 154 10.86 9.08 7.20
CA LEU A 154 10.11 9.18 5.94
C LEU A 154 9.22 7.96 5.72
N ASN A 155 9.66 6.80 6.20
CA ASN A 155 8.85 5.60 6.30
C ASN A 155 7.50 5.81 6.96
N TRP A 156 7.49 6.49 8.10
CA TRP A 156 6.28 6.74 8.88
C TRP A 156 5.38 7.74 8.18
N VAL A 157 5.97 8.76 7.57
CA VAL A 157 5.21 9.77 6.82
C VAL A 157 4.53 9.14 5.60
N GLY A 158 5.24 8.29 4.86
CA GLY A 158 4.66 7.60 3.71
C GLY A 158 3.56 6.61 4.10
N ASP A 159 3.78 5.83 5.15
CA ASP A 159 2.84 4.83 5.65
C ASP A 159 1.56 5.48 6.22
N LEU A 160 1.71 6.48 7.08
CA LEU A 160 0.59 7.27 7.62
C LEU A 160 -0.11 8.06 6.52
N GLY A 161 0.64 8.70 5.62
CA GLY A 161 0.10 9.52 4.54
C GLY A 161 -0.71 8.71 3.55
N ALA A 162 -0.19 7.56 3.10
CA ALA A 162 -0.91 6.67 2.20
C ALA A 162 -2.17 6.09 2.86
N SER A 163 -2.07 5.63 4.11
CA SER A 163 -3.23 5.11 4.86
C SER A 163 -4.30 6.19 5.05
N ALA A 164 -3.91 7.40 5.46
CA ALA A 164 -4.82 8.52 5.64
C ALA A 164 -5.48 8.94 4.31
N ALA A 165 -4.74 8.97 3.21
CA ALA A 165 -5.28 9.28 1.88
C ALA A 165 -6.32 8.25 1.45
N ILE A 166 -6.09 6.95 1.69
CA ILE A 166 -7.07 5.89 1.40
C ILE A 166 -8.34 6.06 2.26
N ILE A 167 -8.18 6.31 3.57
CA ILE A 167 -9.33 6.52 4.48
C ILE A 167 -10.13 7.75 4.06
N ALA A 168 -9.46 8.86 3.73
CA ALA A 168 -10.11 10.09 3.28
C ALA A 168 -10.86 9.87 1.97
N ALA A 169 -10.23 9.18 1.00
CA ALA A 169 -10.85 8.85 -0.27
C ALA A 169 -12.08 7.92 -0.11
N ALA A 170 -11.96 6.89 0.73
CA ALA A 170 -13.05 5.97 1.06
C ALA A 170 -14.22 6.72 1.73
N THR A 171 -13.91 7.56 2.72
CA THR A 171 -14.91 8.35 3.44
C THR A 171 -15.62 9.33 2.50
N PHE A 172 -14.86 10.06 1.69
CA PHE A 172 -15.40 10.97 0.68
C PHE A 172 -16.30 10.24 -0.33
N TYR A 173 -15.88 9.05 -0.79
CA TYR A 173 -16.66 8.21 -1.69
C TYR A 173 -18.01 7.80 -1.07
N VAL A 174 -18.01 7.34 0.18
CA VAL A 174 -19.23 6.97 0.92
C VAL A 174 -20.15 8.19 1.12
N LEU A 175 -19.60 9.34 1.52
CA LEU A 175 -20.37 10.56 1.70
C LEU A 175 -21.02 11.04 0.40
N LEU A 176 -20.33 10.88 -0.73
CA LEU A 176 -20.83 11.23 -2.05
C LEU A 176 -21.93 10.27 -2.52
N LEU A 177 -21.81 8.96 -2.25
CA LEU A 177 -22.87 7.99 -2.54
C LEU A 177 -24.11 8.18 -1.65
N ARG A 178 -23.93 8.56 -0.38
CA ARG A 178 -25.03 8.88 0.54
C ARG A 178 -25.69 10.23 0.28
N GLY A 179 -25.29 10.96 -0.77
CA GLY A 179 -25.89 12.24 -1.15
C GLY A 179 -25.55 13.42 -0.22
N ARG A 180 -24.67 13.24 0.76
CA ARG A 180 -24.35 14.29 1.76
C ARG A 180 -23.49 15.43 1.21
N LEU A 181 -22.86 15.23 0.04
CA LEU A 181 -21.97 16.19 -0.61
C LEU A 181 -22.51 16.69 -1.96
N MET A 182 -23.82 16.55 -2.22
CA MET A 182 -24.42 17.19 -3.40
C MET A 182 -24.43 18.71 -3.21
N PRO A 183 -23.97 19.50 -4.20
CA PRO A 183 -24.22 20.93 -4.19
C PRO A 183 -25.73 21.14 -4.16
N LYS A 184 -26.22 22.08 -3.34
CA LYS A 184 -27.57 22.65 -3.55
C LYS A 184 -27.65 23.02 -5.04
N ALA A 185 -28.62 22.46 -5.75
CA ALA A 185 -28.96 22.92 -7.09
C ALA A 185 -29.16 24.44 -6.98
N ARG A 186 -28.35 25.21 -7.70
CA ARG A 186 -28.60 26.62 -7.96
C ARG A 186 -29.61 26.71 -9.08
#